data_AF-A0A6J7S7E6-F1
#
_entry.id   AF-A0A6J7S7E6-F1
#
_cell.length_a   1.000
_cell.length_b   1.000
_cell.length_c   1.000
_cell.angle_alpha   90.00
_cell.angle_beta   90.00
_cell.angle_gamma   90.00
#
_symmetry.space_group_name_H-M   'P 1'
#
loop_
_entity.id
_entity.type
_entity.pdbx_description
1 polymer ?
#
loop_
_entity_poly.entity_id
_entity_poly.type
_entity_poly.pdbx_seq_one_letter_code
_entity_poly.pdbx_strand_id
1 'polypeptide(L)'
;MAERIAPKEHHNGLSQAIAWTIFSSRWLQAPLYLGLIVAQLAYVVEFGRNLYTLISQVGSLDETAIMMLVLGLVDVVMVANLLVMVIVGGYETFVSRIAIQGHRDEPEWLSHVNANVLKTKLAMAIIGISSIRLLRSFIESSAISTETLMWQVFIHLTFIVSALALAFIDRMSRYDAAVAHANHAVVPAGPPAAGAQNGAHAQLPSGLTGA
;
A
#
# COMPACT_ATOMS: atom_id res chain seq x y z
N MET A 1 -24.28 -49.35 -30.59
CA MET A 1 -22.93 -49.00 -30.13
C MET A 1 -22.60 -47.65 -30.76
N ALA A 2 -22.94 -46.54 -30.08
CA ALA A 2 -22.77 -45.19 -30.61
C ALA A 2 -21.62 -44.52 -29.85
N GLU A 3 -20.52 -44.31 -30.57
CA GLU A 3 -19.28 -43.71 -30.07
C GLU A 3 -19.54 -42.22 -29.78
N ARG A 4 -19.53 -41.84 -28.49
CA ARG A 4 -19.53 -40.42 -28.09
C ARG A 4 -18.19 -39.82 -28.50
N ILE A 5 -18.20 -39.08 -29.59
CA ILE A 5 -17.08 -38.23 -30.01
C ILE A 5 -16.95 -37.13 -28.96
N ALA A 6 -15.90 -37.18 -28.16
CA ALA A 6 -15.55 -36.11 -27.22
C ALA A 6 -15.13 -34.86 -28.01
N PRO A 7 -15.57 -33.65 -27.62
CA PRO A 7 -15.15 -32.42 -28.27
C PRO A 7 -13.65 -32.20 -28.00
N LYS A 8 -12.86 -32.05 -29.07
CA LYS A 8 -11.47 -31.58 -28.96
C LYS A 8 -11.51 -30.08 -28.68
N GLU A 9 -11.28 -29.67 -27.44
CA GLU A 9 -11.12 -28.25 -27.12
C GLU A 9 -9.88 -27.70 -27.84
N HIS A 10 -10.09 -26.69 -28.69
CA HIS A 10 -9.02 -25.92 -29.31
C HIS A 10 -8.43 -24.98 -28.24
N HIS A 11 -7.29 -25.36 -27.66
CA HIS A 11 -6.52 -24.47 -26.81
C HIS A 11 -5.97 -23.32 -27.67
N ASN A 12 -6.57 -22.14 -27.53
CA ASN A 12 -6.21 -20.95 -28.30
C ASN A 12 -4.75 -20.53 -27.99
N GLY A 13 -3.88 -20.49 -29.00
CA GLY A 13 -2.46 -20.09 -28.83
C GLY A 13 -2.27 -18.67 -28.26
N LEU A 14 -3.29 -17.83 -28.37
CA LEU A 14 -3.35 -16.49 -27.76
C LEU A 14 -3.26 -16.57 -26.22
N SER A 15 -3.97 -17.51 -25.58
CA SER A 15 -3.92 -17.72 -24.13
C SER A 15 -2.52 -18.13 -23.67
N GLN A 16 -1.82 -18.91 -24.50
CA GLN A 16 -0.48 -19.40 -24.22
C GLN A 16 0.58 -18.29 -24.38
N ALA A 17 0.41 -17.42 -25.37
CA ALA A 17 1.22 -16.22 -25.55
C ALA A 17 1.02 -15.22 -24.38
N ILE A 18 -0.22 -14.97 -23.97
CA ILE A 18 -0.53 -14.11 -22.81
C ILE A 18 0.10 -14.67 -21.53
N ALA A 19 -0.02 -15.99 -21.30
CA ALA A 19 0.61 -16.64 -20.15
C ALA A 19 2.14 -16.52 -20.16
N TRP A 20 2.79 -16.69 -21.33
CA TRP A 20 4.24 -16.55 -21.47
C TRP A 20 4.73 -15.11 -21.26
N THR A 21 3.99 -14.11 -21.74
CA THR A 21 4.29 -12.69 -21.50
C THR A 21 4.14 -12.32 -20.03
N ILE A 22 3.11 -12.82 -19.35
CA ILE A 22 2.93 -12.63 -17.90
C ILE A 22 4.10 -13.26 -17.13
N PHE A 23 4.53 -14.48 -17.49
CA PHE A 23 5.63 -15.16 -16.81
C PHE A 23 6.98 -14.46 -17.01
N SER A 24 7.27 -13.96 -18.22
CA SER A 24 8.51 -13.24 -18.54
C SER A 24 8.60 -11.87 -17.85
N SER A 25 7.47 -11.23 -17.55
CA SER A 25 7.45 -9.92 -16.85
C SER A 25 8.13 -9.96 -15.47
N ARG A 26 8.15 -11.13 -14.81
CA ARG A 26 8.78 -11.32 -13.49
C ARG A 26 10.30 -11.19 -13.54
N TRP A 27 10.92 -11.71 -14.60
CA TRP A 27 12.37 -11.62 -14.80
C TRP A 27 12.82 -10.19 -15.09
N LEU A 28 11.97 -9.36 -15.69
CA LEU A 28 12.25 -7.95 -15.91
C LEU A 28 12.16 -7.13 -14.61
N GLN A 29 11.34 -7.54 -13.65
CA GLN A 29 11.17 -6.84 -12.37
C GLN A 29 12.34 -7.04 -11.40
N ALA A 30 12.97 -8.23 -11.39
CA ALA A 30 14.13 -8.51 -10.54
C ALA A 30 15.32 -7.52 -10.71
N PRO A 31 15.82 -7.25 -11.93
CA PRO A 31 16.90 -6.28 -12.13
C PRO A 31 16.47 -4.84 -11.83
N LEU A 32 15.20 -4.49 -12.02
CA LEU A 32 14.69 -3.16 -11.66
C LEU A 32 14.76 -2.93 -10.15
N TYR A 33 14.31 -3.89 -9.32
CA TYR A 33 14.43 -3.77 -7.86
C TYR A 33 15.89 -3.74 -7.41
N LEU A 34 16.77 -4.53 -8.03
CA LEU A 34 18.20 -4.47 -7.77
C LEU A 34 18.77 -3.08 -8.08
N GLY A 35 18.38 -2.49 -9.21
CA GLY A 35 18.73 -1.12 -9.58
C GLY A 35 18.25 -0.09 -8.56
N LEU A 36 17.02 -0.23 -8.04
CA LEU A 36 16.48 0.65 -7.00
C LEU A 36 17.25 0.52 -5.67
N ILE A 37 17.70 -0.69 -5.30
CA ILE A 37 18.54 -0.90 -4.12
C ILE A 37 19.90 -0.22 -4.30
N VAL A 38 20.53 -0.34 -5.49
CA VAL A 38 21.79 0.36 -5.80
C VAL A 38 21.61 1.88 -5.75
N ALA A 39 20.51 2.40 -6.30
CA ALA A 39 20.17 3.82 -6.21
C ALA A 39 20.00 4.26 -4.74
N GLN A 40 19.35 3.45 -3.91
CA GLN A 40 19.21 3.71 -2.48
C GLN A 40 20.57 3.79 -1.78
N LEU A 41 21.52 2.90 -2.11
CA LEU A 41 22.88 2.95 -1.57
C LEU A 41 23.61 4.23 -2.00
N ALA A 42 23.42 4.68 -3.25
CA ALA A 42 23.99 5.94 -3.72
C ALA A 42 23.45 7.14 -2.91
N TYR A 43 22.15 7.16 -2.60
CA TYR A 43 21.57 8.20 -1.74
C TYR A 43 22.15 8.20 -0.32
N VAL A 44 22.46 7.03 0.25
CA VAL A 44 23.13 6.94 1.56
C VAL A 44 24.51 7.59 1.52
N VAL A 45 25.27 7.37 0.43
CA VAL A 45 26.59 8.00 0.24
C VAL A 45 26.44 9.52 0.08
N GLU A 46 25.46 9.99 -0.71
CA GLU A 46 25.20 11.41 -0.91
C GLU A 46 24.78 12.10 0.40
N PHE A 47 23.91 11.47 1.18
CA PHE A 47 23.56 11.93 2.52
C PHE A 47 24.80 12.05 3.42
N GLY A 48 25.64 11.02 3.45
CA GLY A 48 26.87 11.02 4.24
C GLY A 48 27.84 12.14 3.85
N ARG A 49 28.01 12.38 2.53
CA ARG A 49 28.84 13.48 2.02
C ARG A 49 28.29 14.84 2.42
N ASN A 50 27.00 15.10 2.21
CA ASN A 50 26.38 16.37 2.55
C ASN A 50 26.40 16.63 4.06
N LEU A 51 26.22 15.58 4.88
CA LEU A 51 26.30 15.66 6.33
C LEU A 51 27.73 15.97 6.78
N TYR A 52 28.73 15.32 6.18
CA TYR A 52 30.13 15.61 6.44
C TYR A 52 30.48 17.06 6.10
N THR A 53 30.02 17.58 4.96
CA THR A 53 30.19 18.99 4.59
C THR A 53 29.56 19.92 5.63
N LEU A 54 28.33 19.64 6.06
CA LEU A 54 27.66 20.44 7.08
C LEU A 54 28.47 20.47 8.39
N ILE A 55 28.88 19.32 8.91
CA ILE A 55 29.60 19.22 10.19
C ILE A 55 31.00 19.85 10.09
N SER A 56 31.72 19.63 8.99
CA SER A 56 33.09 20.13 8.83
C SER A 56 33.17 21.63 8.57
N GLN A 57 32.12 22.25 8.03
CA GLN A 57 32.12 23.65 7.60
C GLN A 57 31.12 24.54 8.37
N VAL A 58 30.39 24.00 9.36
CA VAL A 58 29.36 24.76 10.11
C VAL A 58 29.88 26.08 10.72
N GLY A 59 31.15 26.13 11.13
CA GLY A 59 31.75 27.34 11.69
C GLY A 59 32.18 28.38 10.66
N SER A 60 32.19 28.04 9.37
CA SER A 60 32.62 28.90 8.26
C SER A 60 31.50 29.26 7.28
N LEU A 61 30.36 28.56 7.35
CA LEU A 61 29.20 28.81 6.49
C LEU A 61 28.32 29.91 7.08
N ASP A 62 27.67 30.68 6.21
CA ASP A 62 26.62 31.61 6.64
C ASP A 62 25.32 30.87 6.98
N GLU A 63 24.39 31.57 7.64
CA GLU A 63 23.12 31.00 8.09
C GLU A 63 22.28 30.46 6.91
N THR A 64 22.31 31.16 5.76
CA THR A 64 21.59 30.75 4.56
C THR A 64 22.15 29.47 3.96
N ALA A 65 23.47 29.31 3.86
CA ALA A 65 24.10 28.08 3.37
C ALA A 65 23.87 26.90 4.30
N ILE A 66 23.91 27.11 5.63
CA ILE A 66 23.56 26.07 6.61
C ILE A 66 22.12 25.60 6.39
N MET A 67 21.17 26.54 6.25
CA MET A 67 19.77 26.21 5.96
C MET A 67 19.61 25.44 4.64
N MET A 68 20.32 25.84 3.59
CA MET A 68 20.30 25.13 2.30
C MET A 68 20.88 23.72 2.39
N LEU A 69 21.97 23.51 3.15
CA LEU A 69 22.53 22.18 3.39
C LEU A 69 21.54 21.29 4.15
N VAL A 70 20.92 21.82 5.21
CA VAL A 70 19.89 21.09 5.98
C VAL A 70 18.70 20.72 5.10
N LEU A 71 18.17 21.66 4.30
CA LEU A 71 17.07 21.38 3.36
C LEU A 71 17.44 20.31 2.33
N GLY A 72 18.72 20.21 1.96
CA GLY A 72 19.22 19.16 1.05
C GLY A 72 19.26 17.79 1.71
N LEU A 73 19.71 17.74 2.97
CA LEU A 73 19.69 16.51 3.75
C LEU A 73 18.26 16.00 3.95
N VAL A 74 17.31 16.89 4.23
CA VAL A 74 15.89 16.53 4.37
C VAL A 74 15.32 15.99 3.04
N ASP A 75 15.64 16.62 1.91
CA ASP A 75 15.18 16.17 0.58
C ASP A 75 15.68 14.75 0.25
N VAL A 76 16.97 14.49 0.45
CA VAL A 76 17.55 13.15 0.25
C VAL A 76 16.85 12.10 1.10
N VAL A 77 16.57 12.38 2.37
CA VAL A 77 15.85 11.46 3.27
C VAL A 77 14.41 11.23 2.80
N MET A 78 13.72 12.26 2.31
CA MET A 78 12.36 12.12 1.80
C MET A 78 12.31 11.22 0.55
N VAL A 79 13.24 11.41 -0.39
CA VAL A 79 13.34 10.56 -1.58
C VAL A 79 13.70 9.12 -1.20
N ALA A 80 14.63 8.92 -0.27
CA ALA A 80 15.02 7.59 0.20
C ALA A 80 13.84 6.84 0.85
N ASN A 81 13.02 7.51 1.65
CA ASN A 81 11.83 6.91 2.26
C ASN A 81 10.76 6.55 1.22
N LEU A 82 10.62 7.35 0.15
CA LEU A 82 9.78 6.99 -0.99
C LEU A 82 10.29 5.77 -1.75
N LEU A 83 11.60 5.68 -1.97
CA LEU A 83 12.18 4.54 -2.67
C LEU A 83 11.93 3.24 -1.93
N VAL A 84 12.09 3.21 -0.60
CA VAL A 84 11.75 2.03 0.21
C VAL A 84 10.28 1.66 0.02
N MET A 85 9.38 2.64 0.06
CA MET A 85 7.95 2.43 -0.15
C MET A 85 7.63 1.82 -1.53
N VAL A 86 8.30 2.31 -2.59
CA VAL A 86 8.13 1.80 -3.96
C VAL A 86 8.69 0.38 -4.10
N ILE A 87 9.86 0.11 -3.51
CA ILE A 87 10.48 -1.22 -3.54
C ILE A 87 9.59 -2.24 -2.82
N VAL A 88 9.15 -1.94 -1.60
CA VAL A 88 8.31 -2.85 -0.80
C VAL A 88 6.93 -3.03 -1.43
N GLY A 89 6.25 -1.94 -1.80
CA GLY A 89 4.92 -2.01 -2.41
C GLY A 89 4.93 -2.70 -3.77
N GLY A 90 5.97 -2.46 -4.57
CA GLY A 90 6.17 -3.14 -5.85
C GLY A 90 6.44 -4.64 -5.66
N TYR A 91 7.31 -4.99 -4.72
CA TYR A 91 7.60 -6.39 -4.38
C TYR A 91 6.35 -7.13 -3.91
N GLU A 92 5.55 -6.53 -3.02
CA GLU A 92 4.27 -7.10 -2.56
C GLU A 92 3.32 -7.35 -3.74
N THR A 93 3.15 -6.34 -4.60
CA THR A 93 2.15 -6.35 -5.68
C THR A 93 2.49 -7.35 -6.78
N PHE A 94 3.75 -7.44 -7.20
CA PHE A 94 4.13 -8.20 -8.39
C PHE A 94 4.96 -9.46 -8.14
N VAL A 95 5.71 -9.52 -7.03
CA VAL A 95 6.60 -10.66 -6.73
C VAL A 95 6.00 -11.58 -5.67
N SER A 96 5.41 -11.02 -4.61
CA SER A 96 4.88 -11.77 -3.46
C SER A 96 3.55 -12.48 -3.77
N ARG A 97 2.55 -11.80 -4.36
CA ARG A 97 1.22 -12.38 -4.61
C ARG A 97 1.19 -13.54 -5.61
N ILE A 98 2.23 -13.71 -6.44
CA ILE A 98 2.30 -14.77 -7.47
C ILE A 98 3.00 -16.04 -6.94
N ALA A 99 3.46 -16.04 -5.68
CA ALA A 99 4.17 -17.17 -5.08
C ALA A 99 3.29 -18.12 -4.23
N ILE A 100 1.98 -17.87 -4.09
CA ILE A 100 1.08 -18.71 -3.28
C ILE A 100 -0.01 -19.33 -4.16
N GLN A 101 0.33 -20.46 -4.79
CA GLN A 101 -0.63 -21.51 -5.11
C GLN A 101 -0.17 -22.77 -4.36
N GLY A 102 -0.74 -23.03 -3.18
CA GLY A 102 -0.74 -24.39 -2.62
C GLY A 102 -0.27 -24.64 -1.18
N HIS A 103 -0.30 -23.70 -0.23
CA HIS A 103 -0.09 -24.05 1.19
C HIS A 103 -1.12 -23.37 2.11
N ARG A 104 -1.72 -24.17 3.00
CA ARG A 104 -2.88 -23.90 3.86
C ARG A 104 -2.57 -23.06 5.11
N ASP A 105 -1.47 -22.31 5.09
CA ASP A 105 -1.08 -21.43 6.20
C ASP A 105 -0.57 -20.10 5.63
N GLU A 106 -1.50 -19.19 5.31
CA GLU A 106 -1.17 -17.79 5.01
C GLU A 106 -0.83 -17.08 6.32
N PRO A 107 0.35 -16.46 6.45
CA PRO A 107 0.71 -15.76 7.67
C PRO A 107 0.06 -14.36 7.73
N GLU A 108 -0.41 -13.98 8.92
CA GLU A 108 -1.30 -12.84 9.24
C GLU A 108 -0.79 -11.42 8.82
N TRP A 109 0.46 -11.29 8.37
CA TRP A 109 1.08 -10.01 8.01
C TRP A 109 0.76 -9.52 6.58
N LEU A 110 0.24 -10.38 5.69
CA LEU A 110 -0.12 -10.02 4.30
C LEU A 110 -1.57 -9.52 4.15
N SER A 111 -2.41 -9.74 5.16
CA SER A 111 -3.81 -9.28 5.17
C SER A 111 -3.98 -7.87 5.74
N HIS A 112 -2.94 -7.29 6.36
CA HIS A 112 -3.01 -6.00 7.04
C HIS A 112 -2.14 -4.88 6.44
N VAL A 113 -1.64 -5.06 5.21
CA VAL A 113 -1.12 -3.93 4.42
C VAL A 113 -2.26 -3.40 3.54
N ASN A 114 -3.11 -2.57 4.14
CA ASN A 114 -4.26 -2.00 3.45
C ASN A 114 -3.77 -1.15 2.26
N ALA A 115 -4.09 -1.57 1.03
CA ALA A 115 -3.66 -0.89 -0.19
C ALA A 115 -4.04 0.60 -0.23
N ASN A 116 -5.08 1.03 0.49
CA ASN A 116 -5.39 2.46 0.65
C ASN A 116 -4.38 3.19 1.55
N VAL A 117 -3.91 2.55 2.62
CA VAL A 117 -2.85 3.13 3.47
C VAL A 117 -1.54 3.27 2.68
N LEU A 118 -1.27 2.32 1.77
CA LEU A 118 -0.10 2.38 0.88
C LEU A 118 -0.19 3.58 -0.08
N LYS A 119 -1.34 3.78 -0.72
CA LYS A 119 -1.58 4.90 -1.67
C LYS A 119 -1.54 6.26 -0.99
N THR A 120 -2.14 6.39 0.20
CA THR A 120 -2.16 7.65 0.96
C THR A 120 -0.77 8.03 1.44
N LYS A 121 0.06 7.07 1.88
CA LYS A 121 1.46 7.31 2.26
C LYS A 121 2.32 7.79 1.08
N LEU A 122 2.10 7.23 -0.11
CA LEU A 122 2.79 7.67 -1.32
C LEU A 122 2.44 9.13 -1.67
N ALA A 123 1.15 9.48 -1.64
CA ALA A 123 0.69 10.84 -1.95
C ALA A 123 1.26 11.88 -0.97
N MET A 124 1.24 11.58 0.34
CA MET A 124 1.78 12.48 1.37
C MET A 124 3.29 12.73 1.18
N ALA A 125 4.04 11.71 0.82
CA ALA A 125 5.47 11.84 0.62
C ALA A 125 5.82 12.60 -0.68
N ILE A 126 5.04 12.46 -1.76
CA ILE A 126 5.18 13.29 -2.97
C ILE A 126 4.92 14.78 -2.65
N ILE A 127 3.86 15.08 -1.89
CA ILE A 127 3.57 16.45 -1.45
C ILE A 127 4.74 16.98 -0.61
N GLY A 128 5.21 16.21 0.37
CA GLY A 128 6.31 16.61 1.25
C GLY A 128 7.60 16.95 0.49
N ILE A 129 8.00 16.12 -0.48
CA ILE A 129 9.16 16.40 -1.35
C ILE A 129 8.91 17.68 -2.15
N SER A 130 7.74 17.83 -2.76
CA SER A 130 7.41 19.03 -3.52
C SER A 130 7.46 20.30 -2.66
N SER A 131 7.03 20.25 -1.39
CA SER A 131 7.10 21.37 -0.46
C SER A 131 8.54 21.76 -0.12
N ILE A 132 9.42 20.79 0.13
CA ILE A 132 10.83 21.05 0.44
C ILE A 132 11.54 21.70 -0.75
N ARG A 133 11.26 21.21 -1.97
CA ARG A 133 11.85 21.77 -3.19
C ARG A 133 11.39 23.21 -3.42
N LEU A 134 10.11 23.50 -3.19
CA LEU A 134 9.57 24.86 -3.28
C LEU A 134 10.21 25.78 -2.22
N LEU A 135 10.36 25.31 -0.98
CA LEU A 135 10.97 26.09 0.11
C LEU A 135 12.44 26.41 -0.18
N ARG A 136 13.20 25.42 -0.69
CA ARG A 136 14.59 25.63 -1.16
C ARG A 136 14.62 26.70 -2.26
N SER A 137 13.78 26.57 -3.28
CA SER A 137 13.77 27.54 -4.39
C SER A 137 13.36 28.94 -3.94
N PHE A 138 12.47 29.06 -2.95
CA PHE A 138 12.10 30.35 -2.37
C PHE A 138 13.26 31.02 -1.61
N ILE A 139 14.03 30.24 -0.84
CA ILE A 139 15.22 30.72 -0.15
C ILE A 139 16.30 31.16 -1.15
N GLU A 140 16.43 30.45 -2.27
CA GLU A 140 17.38 30.75 -3.35
C GLU A 140 16.76 31.69 -4.43
N SER A 141 15.69 32.41 -4.09
CA SER A 141 14.89 33.18 -5.06
C SER A 141 15.67 34.26 -5.82
N SER A 142 16.81 34.73 -5.30
CA SER A 142 17.69 35.65 -6.02
C SER A 142 18.39 35.03 -7.24
N ALA A 143 18.52 33.69 -7.27
CA ALA A 143 19.11 32.96 -8.38
C ALA A 143 18.09 32.25 -9.29
N ILE A 144 16.80 32.30 -8.93
CA ILE A 144 15.72 31.60 -9.64
C ILE A 144 14.75 32.61 -10.24
N SER A 145 14.35 32.40 -11.49
CA SER A 145 13.38 33.28 -12.14
C SER A 145 12.02 33.24 -11.44
N THR A 146 11.34 34.39 -11.37
CA THR A 146 9.98 34.47 -10.81
C THR A 146 9.01 33.54 -11.52
N GLU A 147 9.15 33.35 -12.84
CA GLU A 147 8.33 32.42 -13.62
C GLU A 147 8.51 30.97 -13.14
N THR A 148 9.75 30.54 -12.90
CA THR A 148 10.04 29.20 -12.37
C THR A 148 9.40 29.01 -10.99
N LEU A 149 9.52 29.99 -10.10
CA LEU A 149 8.88 29.94 -8.77
C LEU A 149 7.36 29.86 -8.87
N MET A 150 6.73 30.64 -9.76
CA MET A 150 5.28 30.58 -9.98
C MET A 150 4.83 29.19 -10.45
N TRP A 151 5.53 28.60 -11.43
CA TRP A 151 5.21 27.24 -11.90
C TRP A 151 5.39 26.18 -10.82
N GLN A 152 6.41 26.30 -9.97
CA GLN A 152 6.58 25.39 -8.84
C GLN A 152 5.41 25.49 -7.85
N VAL A 153 4.92 26.70 -7.55
CA VAL A 153 3.73 26.91 -6.71
C VAL A 153 2.49 26.26 -7.33
N PHE A 154 2.26 26.44 -8.65
CA PHE A 154 1.11 25.84 -9.34
C PHE A 154 1.16 24.30 -9.34
N ILE A 155 2.34 23.72 -9.60
CA ILE A 155 2.53 22.26 -9.54
C ILE A 155 2.27 21.76 -8.11
N HIS A 156 2.77 22.47 -7.10
CA HIS A 156 2.57 22.07 -5.71
C HIS A 156 1.09 22.11 -5.30
N LEU A 157 0.36 23.16 -5.69
CA LEU A 157 -1.09 23.25 -5.49
C LEU A 157 -1.82 22.09 -6.18
N THR A 158 -1.40 21.70 -7.38
CA THR A 158 -1.96 20.56 -8.11
C THR A 158 -1.77 19.25 -7.33
N PHE A 159 -0.60 19.04 -6.72
CA PHE A 159 -0.37 17.86 -5.86
C PHE A 159 -1.23 17.86 -4.60
N ILE A 160 -1.38 19.02 -3.94
CA ILE A 160 -2.26 19.14 -2.76
C ILE A 160 -3.70 18.79 -3.14
N VAL A 161 -4.23 19.38 -4.22
CA VAL A 161 -5.60 19.10 -4.69
C VAL A 161 -5.77 17.62 -5.02
N SER A 162 -4.78 17.02 -5.70
CA SER A 162 -4.80 15.59 -6.04
C SER A 162 -4.85 14.69 -4.80
N ALA A 163 -4.08 15.03 -3.76
CA ALA A 163 -4.08 14.27 -2.51
C ALA A 163 -5.35 14.44 -1.71
N LEU A 164 -5.94 15.64 -1.70
CA LEU A 164 -7.25 15.90 -1.09
C LEU A 164 -8.34 15.08 -1.79
N ALA A 165 -8.32 15.01 -3.12
CA ALA A 165 -9.23 14.16 -3.88
C ALA A 165 -9.05 12.68 -3.52
N LEU A 166 -7.81 12.19 -3.42
CA LEU A 166 -7.53 10.82 -3.01
C LEU A 166 -8.01 10.52 -1.58
N ALA A 167 -7.78 11.42 -0.64
CA ALA A 167 -8.24 11.30 0.74
C ALA A 167 -9.77 11.31 0.84
N PHE A 168 -10.44 12.12 0.00
CA PHE A 168 -11.90 12.16 -0.08
C PHE A 168 -12.48 10.84 -0.60
N ILE A 169 -11.88 10.27 -1.66
CA ILE A 169 -12.26 8.97 -2.21
C ILE A 169 -12.06 7.86 -1.15
N ASP A 170 -10.91 7.86 -0.45
CA ASP A 170 -10.63 6.90 0.62
C ASP A 170 -11.66 7.00 1.76
N ARG A 171 -12.03 8.23 2.17
CA ARG A 171 -13.06 8.45 3.19
C ARG A 171 -14.43 7.93 2.77
N MET A 172 -14.85 8.17 1.52
CA MET A 172 -16.15 7.71 1.02
C MET A 172 -16.22 6.17 1.00
N SER A 173 -15.19 5.53 0.48
CA SER A 173 -15.10 4.06 0.43
C SER A 173 -15.16 3.40 1.82
N ARG A 174 -14.59 4.03 2.85
CA ARG A 174 -14.67 3.54 4.25
C ARG A 174 -16.06 3.75 4.86
N TYR A 175 -16.74 4.83 4.49
CA TYR A 175 -18.11 5.11 4.93
C TYR A 175 -19.08 4.07 4.39
N ASP A 176 -18.96 3.71 3.11
CA ASP A 176 -19.81 2.71 2.46
C ASP A 176 -19.65 1.32 3.11
N ALA A 177 -18.40 0.94 3.45
CA ALA A 177 -18.12 -0.31 4.15
C ALA A 177 -18.71 -0.35 5.58
N ALA A 178 -18.65 0.76 6.33
CA ALA A 178 -19.20 0.84 7.67
C ALA A 178 -20.74 0.74 7.68
N VAL A 179 -21.42 1.37 6.72
CA VAL A 179 -22.88 1.32 6.57
C VAL A 179 -23.34 -0.08 6.14
N ALA A 180 -22.61 -0.76 5.25
CA ALA A 180 -22.92 -2.13 4.83
C ALA A 180 -22.82 -3.14 6.00
N HIS A 181 -21.81 -3.00 6.86
CA HIS A 181 -21.69 -3.84 8.07
C HIS A 181 -22.78 -3.55 9.11
N ALA A 182 -23.18 -2.30 9.29
CA ALA A 182 -24.27 -1.92 10.20
C ALA A 182 -25.63 -2.52 9.76
N ASN A 183 -25.91 -2.55 8.45
CA ASN A 183 -27.15 -3.12 7.92
C ASN A 183 -27.23 -4.66 8.06
N HIS A 184 -26.11 -5.37 8.09
CA HIS A 184 -26.09 -6.82 8.34
C HIS A 184 -26.19 -7.21 9.82
N ALA A 185 -25.74 -6.35 10.74
CA ALA A 185 -25.86 -6.58 12.18
C ALA A 185 -27.30 -6.40 12.71
N VAL A 186 -28.17 -5.75 11.94
CA VAL A 186 -29.56 -5.42 12.33
C VAL A 186 -30.57 -6.48 11.89
N VAL A 187 -30.18 -7.58 11.22
CA VAL A 187 -31.11 -8.71 11.00
C VAL A 187 -31.40 -9.36 12.36
N PRO A 188 -32.60 -9.17 12.95
CA PRO A 188 -32.90 -9.75 14.25
C PRO A 188 -32.99 -11.27 14.05
N ALA A 189 -32.35 -12.04 14.93
CA ALA A 189 -32.69 -13.45 15.07
C ALA A 189 -34.21 -13.53 15.22
N GLY A 190 -34.88 -14.22 14.28
CA GLY A 190 -36.33 -14.35 14.27
C GLY A 190 -36.85 -14.83 15.63
N PRO A 191 -38.08 -14.45 16.01
CA PRO A 191 -38.59 -14.69 17.35
C PRO A 191 -38.45 -16.18 17.72
N PRO A 192 -38.06 -16.49 18.97
CA PRO A 192 -37.91 -17.87 19.40
C PRO A 192 -39.24 -18.59 19.22
N ALA A 193 -39.19 -19.75 18.54
CA ALA A 193 -40.35 -20.59 18.30
C ALA A 193 -40.98 -21.02 19.63
N ALA A 194 -42.01 -20.29 20.06
CA ALA A 194 -42.82 -20.64 21.21
C ALA A 194 -43.82 -21.71 20.77
N GLY A 195 -43.54 -22.97 21.07
CA GLY A 195 -44.47 -24.05 20.75
C GLY A 195 -43.94 -25.46 20.95
N ALA A 196 -43.66 -25.86 22.19
CA ALA A 196 -43.70 -27.28 22.56
C ALA A 196 -44.15 -27.38 24.03
N GLN A 197 -45.47 -27.39 24.20
CA GLN A 197 -46.12 -27.67 25.48
C GLN A 197 -45.97 -29.16 25.82
N ASN A 198 -45.53 -29.42 27.04
CA ASN A 198 -46.15 -30.31 28.02
C ASN A 198 -46.59 -31.72 27.57
N GLY A 199 -45.81 -32.74 27.98
CA GLY A 199 -46.22 -34.14 28.01
C GLY A 199 -45.69 -34.79 29.29
N ALA A 200 -46.54 -34.86 30.31
CA ALA A 200 -46.27 -35.54 31.56
C ALA A 200 -46.06 -37.04 31.36
N HIS A 201 -45.00 -37.61 31.92
CA HIS A 201 -44.97 -39.00 32.38
C HIS A 201 -44.05 -39.13 33.58
N ALA A 202 -44.66 -39.20 34.76
CA ALA A 202 -44.05 -39.73 35.97
C ALA A 202 -43.92 -41.26 35.84
N GLN A 203 -42.73 -41.82 36.09
CA GLN A 203 -42.56 -43.25 36.35
C GLN A 203 -41.44 -43.44 37.39
N LEU A 204 -41.76 -44.25 38.41
CA LEU A 204 -41.12 -44.44 39.72
C LEU A 204 -39.84 -45.31 39.69
N PRO A 205 -39.02 -45.29 40.78
CA PRO A 205 -37.78 -46.06 40.86
C PRO A 205 -38.00 -47.57 41.08
N SER A 206 -37.09 -48.34 40.50
CA SER A 206 -36.98 -49.79 40.54
C SER A 206 -36.56 -50.33 41.92
N GLY A 207 -37.36 -51.24 42.50
CA GLY A 207 -36.89 -52.17 43.53
C GLY A 207 -37.98 -52.79 44.41
N LEU A 208 -37.85 -54.12 44.63
CA LEU A 208 -38.42 -54.97 45.70
C LEU A 208 -39.66 -55.85 45.38
N THR A 209 -39.33 -57.06 44.90
CA THR A 209 -39.73 -58.39 45.41
C THR A 209 -40.92 -58.51 46.40
N GLY A 210 -41.92 -59.30 45.99
CA GLY A 210 -42.26 -60.61 46.59
C GLY A 210 -42.88 -60.69 48.00
N ALA A 211 -44.02 -61.41 48.04
CA ALA A 211 -44.79 -61.94 49.17
C ALA A 211 -45.94 -61.07 49.71
#